data_AF-A0A484PUS9-F1
#
_entry.id   AF-A0A484PUS9-F1
#
_cell.length_a   1.000
_cell.length_b   1.000
_cell.length_c   1.000
_cell.angle_alpha   90.00
_cell.angle_beta   90.00
_cell.angle_gamma   90.00
#
_symmetry.space_group_name_H-M   'P 1'
#
loop_
_entity.id
_entity.type
_entity.pdbx_description
1 polymer ?
#
loop_
_entity_poly.entity_id
_entity_poly.type
_entity_poly.pdbx_seq_one_letter_code
_entity_poly.pdbx_strand_id
1 'polypeptide(L)'
;MMLNLLALETSSSRCGVALLRLCKGEVQLTLREHEGSQEHAERLLPMADALLAEAGLRRADLGAVAFGQGPGGFTGLRVACGVTQGLAFALDLPVLPVVSHLAVASQSVAVPGQVVVVALDARMEEVYLAAYRRGAAEEAPWQTLVEPLLTPAAAVPDWLVAMLPAWGVDATSLPVRVAGDAWEAYAGQMALPALCERDPALRPGADAVARLGLAAWQRGETVPAEQAAPLYVRDKVAFTTAERAEGAGGNPRAQLPGPAAAAPVSTGSAALPAGMTLSPMTREDIDAVLAIETAVQAFPWTARNLQDALAAGYPAWVLREAGGAAAGFYIAMHAPDVAHLLVIAVRRDAQGGGLGRYLMAHCEAAAAALGLEGVLLEVRPSNEQAQRFYARQGFKQIGLRRGYYPAAHGGREDARVLQKPLAVVERQP
;
A
#
# COMPACT_ATOMS: atom_id res chain seq x y z
N MET A 1 19.72 5.70 -32.93
CA MET A 1 19.42 6.07 -31.53
C MET A 1 20.14 5.09 -30.61
N MET A 2 20.69 5.57 -29.49
CA MET A 2 21.26 4.75 -28.43
C MET A 2 20.50 5.06 -27.14
N LEU A 3 19.97 4.04 -26.47
CA LEU A 3 19.26 4.18 -25.18
C LEU A 3 19.67 3.04 -24.26
N ASN A 4 20.06 3.37 -23.02
CA ASN A 4 20.18 2.40 -21.93
C ASN A 4 19.06 2.70 -20.93
N LEU A 5 18.12 1.77 -20.79
CA LEU A 5 16.94 1.88 -19.93
C LEU A 5 17.06 0.86 -18.80
N LEU A 6 16.96 1.33 -17.56
CA LEU A 6 16.90 0.48 -16.38
C LEU A 6 15.43 0.29 -15.98
N ALA A 7 14.98 -0.94 -15.79
CA ALA A 7 13.61 -1.27 -15.39
C ALA A 7 13.58 -1.93 -14.02
N LEU A 8 12.69 -1.47 -13.13
CA LEU A 8 12.56 -1.93 -11.75
C LEU A 8 11.15 -2.48 -11.50
N GLU A 9 11.04 -3.71 -10.99
CA GLU A 9 9.74 -4.33 -10.70
C GLU A 9 9.77 -5.01 -9.33
N THR A 10 8.92 -4.55 -8.41
CA THR A 10 8.84 -5.03 -7.02
C THR A 10 7.40 -5.12 -6.51
N SER A 11 6.41 -5.10 -7.40
CA SER A 11 4.98 -5.11 -7.07
C SER A 11 4.45 -6.49 -6.64
N SER A 12 5.18 -7.57 -6.89
CA SER A 12 4.78 -8.95 -6.54
C SER A 12 5.72 -9.58 -5.50
N SER A 13 5.64 -10.90 -5.26
CA SER A 13 6.64 -11.63 -4.46
C SER A 13 8.01 -11.74 -5.14
N ARG A 14 8.11 -11.27 -6.39
CA ARG A 14 9.31 -11.29 -7.21
C ARG A 14 9.84 -9.86 -7.36
N CYS A 15 11.12 -9.71 -7.07
CA CYS A 15 11.91 -8.49 -7.27
C CYS A 15 12.77 -8.66 -8.51
N GLY A 16 12.72 -7.72 -9.44
CA GLY A 16 13.48 -7.78 -10.68
C GLY A 16 14.09 -6.45 -11.06
N VAL A 17 15.27 -6.53 -11.67
CA VAL A 17 15.89 -5.43 -12.41
C VAL A 17 16.25 -5.92 -13.80
N ALA A 18 15.87 -5.15 -14.83
CA ALA A 18 16.32 -5.39 -16.18
C ALA A 18 17.07 -4.18 -16.73
N LEU A 19 18.15 -4.44 -17.47
CA LEU A 19 18.84 -3.45 -18.27
C LEU A 19 18.51 -3.71 -19.74
N LEU A 20 17.82 -2.77 -20.37
CA LEU A 20 17.53 -2.80 -21.80
C LEU A 20 18.43 -1.80 -22.53
N ARG A 21 19.06 -2.26 -23.62
CA ARG A 21 19.92 -1.44 -24.47
C ARG A 21 19.38 -1.45 -25.88
N LEU A 22 19.06 -0.28 -26.43
CA LEU A 22 18.71 -0.09 -27.83
C LEU A 22 19.91 0.52 -28.55
N CYS A 23 20.49 -0.21 -29.51
CA CYS A 23 21.63 0.24 -30.32
C CYS A 23 21.35 -0.01 -31.80
N LYS A 24 21.27 1.04 -32.61
CA LYS A 24 21.04 0.93 -34.08
C LYS A 24 19.79 0.09 -34.47
N GLY A 25 18.77 0.09 -33.61
CA GLY A 25 17.53 -0.69 -33.83
C GLY A 25 17.55 -2.07 -33.17
N GLU A 26 18.69 -2.54 -32.67
CA GLU A 26 18.79 -3.82 -31.97
C GLU A 26 18.54 -3.63 -30.47
N VAL A 27 17.71 -4.51 -29.90
CA VAL A 27 17.39 -4.53 -28.47
C VAL A 27 18.14 -5.68 -27.79
N GLN A 28 18.94 -5.33 -26.80
CA GLN A 28 19.57 -6.29 -25.88
C GLN A 28 18.94 -6.13 -24.49
N LEU A 29 18.64 -7.23 -23.82
CA LEU A 29 18.02 -7.23 -22.50
C LEU A 29 18.76 -8.20 -21.58
N THR A 30 19.13 -7.72 -20.39
CA THR A 30 19.74 -8.54 -19.34
C THR A 30 18.93 -8.38 -18.07
N LEU A 31 18.67 -9.48 -17.37
CA LEU A 31 17.72 -9.56 -16.27
C LEU A 31 18.39 -10.17 -15.03
N ARG A 32 18.09 -9.60 -13.86
CA ARG A 32 18.39 -10.17 -12.54
C ARG A 32 17.09 -10.18 -11.74
N GLU A 33 16.77 -11.33 -11.15
CA GLU A 33 15.57 -11.51 -10.34
C GLU A 33 15.90 -12.18 -9.00
N HIS A 34 15.04 -11.93 -8.04
CA HIS A 34 15.04 -12.54 -6.72
C HIS A 34 13.61 -12.86 -6.29
N GLU A 35 13.40 -14.06 -5.76
CA GLU A 35 12.13 -14.48 -5.14
C GLU A 35 12.15 -14.18 -3.65
N GLY A 36 11.18 -13.41 -3.18
CA GLY A 36 11.01 -13.06 -1.77
C GLY A 36 10.68 -11.59 -1.56
N SER A 37 9.62 -11.32 -0.77
CA SER A 37 9.07 -9.97 -0.59
C SER A 37 9.76 -9.10 0.47
N GLN A 38 10.59 -9.70 1.34
CA GLN A 38 11.17 -9.01 2.50
C GLN A 38 12.48 -8.28 2.16
N GLU A 39 13.20 -8.72 1.14
CA GLU A 39 14.55 -8.23 0.83
C GLU A 39 14.57 -7.24 -0.36
N HIS A 40 13.41 -6.79 -0.84
CA HIS A 40 13.31 -5.96 -2.04
C HIS A 40 14.21 -4.72 -1.97
N ALA A 41 14.17 -3.98 -0.86
CA ALA A 41 14.95 -2.75 -0.68
C ALA A 41 16.47 -3.01 -0.65
N GLU A 42 16.89 -4.14 -0.09
CA GLU A 42 18.30 -4.52 0.06
C GLU A 42 18.87 -5.08 -1.26
N ARG A 43 18.05 -5.72 -2.09
CA ARG A 43 18.47 -6.41 -3.31
C ARG A 43 18.44 -5.54 -4.57
N LEU A 44 17.52 -4.57 -4.65
CA LEU A 44 17.23 -3.88 -5.92
C LEU A 44 18.45 -3.09 -6.47
N LEU A 45 19.09 -2.25 -5.64
CA LEU A 45 20.25 -1.47 -6.07
C LEU A 45 21.48 -2.35 -6.39
N PRO A 46 21.84 -3.36 -5.56
CA PRO A 46 22.91 -4.29 -5.93
C PRO A 46 22.69 -5.02 -7.25
N MET A 47 21.45 -5.44 -7.56
CA MET A 47 21.13 -6.06 -8.85
C MET A 47 21.30 -5.07 -10.02
N ALA A 48 20.88 -3.81 -9.84
CA ALA A 48 21.09 -2.77 -10.84
C ALA A 48 22.58 -2.48 -11.08
N ASP A 49 23.37 -2.37 -10.02
CA ASP A 49 24.81 -2.12 -10.13
C ASP A 49 25.53 -3.29 -10.81
N ALA A 50 25.15 -4.54 -10.52
CA ALA A 50 25.70 -5.72 -11.19
C ALA A 50 25.41 -5.72 -12.70
N LEU A 51 24.17 -5.42 -13.11
CA LEU A 51 23.81 -5.34 -14.53
C LEU A 51 24.56 -4.24 -15.28
N LEU A 52 24.70 -3.07 -14.66
CA LEU A 52 25.47 -1.97 -15.24
C LEU A 52 26.95 -2.35 -15.39
N ALA A 53 27.55 -2.95 -14.36
CA ALA A 53 28.93 -3.40 -14.40
C ALA A 53 29.17 -4.46 -15.48
N GLU A 54 28.28 -5.46 -15.61
CA GLU A 54 28.34 -6.48 -16.66
C GLU A 54 28.27 -5.89 -18.07
N ALA A 55 27.49 -4.82 -18.25
CA ALA A 55 27.39 -4.10 -19.52
C ALA A 55 28.54 -3.09 -19.75
N GLY A 56 29.44 -2.91 -18.78
CA GLY A 56 30.50 -1.90 -18.83
C GLY A 56 29.96 -0.46 -18.77
N LEU A 57 28.80 -0.26 -18.16
CA LEU A 57 28.12 1.03 -18.05
C LEU A 57 28.22 1.58 -16.63
N ARG A 58 28.21 2.91 -16.53
CA ARG A 58 28.01 3.65 -15.29
C ARG A 58 26.56 4.10 -15.22
N ARG A 59 26.10 4.47 -14.03
CA ARG A 59 24.75 5.02 -13.84
C ARG A 59 24.48 6.26 -14.73
N ALA A 60 25.49 7.09 -14.94
CA ALA A 60 25.41 8.28 -15.81
C ALA A 60 25.25 7.95 -17.32
N ASP A 61 25.44 6.69 -17.72
CA ASP A 61 25.25 6.25 -19.10
C ASP A 61 23.79 5.77 -19.34
N LEU A 62 22.91 5.81 -18.33
CA LEU A 62 21.47 5.59 -18.45
C LEU A 62 20.79 6.78 -19.14
N GLY A 63 19.76 6.50 -19.93
CA GLY A 63 18.93 7.51 -20.58
C GLY A 63 17.49 7.61 -20.05
N ALA A 64 17.01 6.57 -19.37
CA ALA A 64 15.68 6.55 -18.75
C ALA A 64 15.58 5.46 -17.68
N VAL A 65 14.60 5.59 -16.78
CA VAL A 65 14.25 4.54 -15.80
C VAL A 65 12.77 4.17 -15.94
N ALA A 66 12.48 2.90 -16.20
CA ALA A 66 11.12 2.37 -16.16
C ALA A 66 10.85 1.68 -14.81
N PHE A 67 9.60 1.69 -14.36
CA PHE A 67 9.26 0.99 -13.12
C PHE A 67 7.83 0.45 -13.12
N GLY A 68 7.66 -0.68 -12.42
CA GLY A 68 6.36 -1.24 -12.07
C GLY A 68 5.62 -0.27 -11.15
N GLN A 69 4.60 0.40 -11.69
CA GLN A 69 3.80 1.38 -10.97
C GLN A 69 2.79 0.73 -10.03
N GLY A 70 2.46 -0.56 -10.24
CA GLY A 70 1.37 -1.26 -9.57
C GLY A 70 0.12 -1.36 -10.42
N PRO A 71 -1.01 -1.82 -9.84
CA PRO A 71 -1.20 -2.24 -8.44
C PRO A 71 -0.42 -3.49 -8.03
N GLY A 72 -0.23 -3.67 -6.71
CA GLY A 72 0.51 -4.78 -6.13
C GLY A 72 0.79 -4.62 -4.64
N GLY A 73 1.78 -5.34 -4.12
CA GLY A 73 2.20 -5.30 -2.72
C GLY A 73 2.65 -3.90 -2.29
N PHE A 74 2.01 -3.36 -1.25
CA PHE A 74 2.16 -1.96 -0.82
C PHE A 74 3.59 -1.53 -0.53
N THR A 75 4.33 -2.32 0.25
CA THR A 75 5.75 -2.08 0.55
C THR A 75 6.60 -2.18 -0.71
N GLY A 76 6.33 -3.21 -1.53
CA GLY A 76 7.03 -3.45 -2.78
C GLY A 76 6.95 -2.28 -3.75
N LEU A 77 5.75 -1.75 -4.02
CA LEU A 77 5.56 -0.62 -4.94
C LEU A 77 6.37 0.62 -4.54
N ARG A 78 6.47 0.90 -3.23
CA ARG A 78 7.22 2.04 -2.72
C ARG A 78 8.72 1.89 -2.90
N VAL A 79 9.24 0.66 -2.90
CA VAL A 79 10.66 0.40 -3.16
C VAL A 79 11.01 0.76 -4.60
N ALA A 80 10.35 0.18 -5.61
CA ALA A 80 10.63 0.51 -7.02
C ALA A 80 10.40 1.99 -7.32
N CYS A 81 9.29 2.56 -6.85
CA CYS A 81 8.99 3.98 -7.07
C CYS A 81 10.03 4.90 -6.41
N GLY A 82 10.39 4.66 -5.14
CA GLY A 82 11.36 5.48 -4.41
C GLY A 82 12.78 5.38 -4.99
N VAL A 83 13.21 4.18 -5.38
CA VAL A 83 14.50 3.99 -6.05
C VAL A 83 14.51 4.67 -7.43
N THR A 84 13.42 4.57 -8.18
CA THR A 84 13.27 5.26 -9.47
C THR A 84 13.37 6.77 -9.30
N GLN A 85 12.60 7.35 -8.36
CA GLN A 85 12.64 8.77 -8.06
C GLN A 85 14.05 9.22 -7.68
N GLY A 86 14.71 8.51 -6.76
CA GLY A 86 16.05 8.87 -6.30
C GLY A 86 17.10 8.80 -7.41
N LEU A 87 17.09 7.72 -8.21
CA LEU A 87 18.03 7.54 -9.31
C LEU A 87 17.79 8.57 -10.43
N ALA A 88 16.54 8.73 -10.85
CA ALA A 88 16.18 9.61 -11.94
C ALA A 88 16.38 11.08 -11.58
N PHE A 89 16.02 11.50 -10.36
CA PHE A 89 16.26 12.86 -9.89
C PHE A 89 17.76 13.19 -9.81
N ALA A 90 18.59 12.26 -9.33
CA ALA A 90 20.03 12.49 -9.21
C ALA A 90 20.75 12.58 -10.57
N LEU A 91 20.20 11.97 -11.60
CA LEU A 91 20.80 11.88 -12.94
C LEU A 91 20.08 12.73 -13.99
N ASP A 92 19.07 13.50 -13.58
CA ASP A 92 18.19 14.28 -14.46
C ASP A 92 17.58 13.42 -15.60
N LEU A 93 17.10 12.23 -15.22
CA LEU A 93 16.53 11.28 -16.16
C LEU A 93 14.99 11.33 -16.16
N PRO A 94 14.37 11.20 -17.34
CA PRO A 94 12.95 10.90 -17.44
C PRO A 94 12.61 9.49 -16.91
N VAL A 95 11.37 9.32 -16.47
CA VAL A 95 10.86 8.04 -15.94
C VAL A 95 9.64 7.54 -16.72
N LEU A 96 9.48 6.22 -16.74
CA LEU A 96 8.45 5.51 -17.50
C LEU A 96 7.65 4.60 -16.54
N PRO A 97 6.51 5.07 -16.01
CA PRO A 97 5.64 4.23 -15.19
C PRO A 97 4.97 3.15 -16.06
N VAL A 98 5.00 1.90 -15.59
CA VAL A 98 4.36 0.76 -16.26
C VAL A 98 3.38 0.10 -15.31
N VAL A 99 2.11 -0.01 -15.72
CA VAL A 99 1.08 -0.70 -14.95
C VAL A 99 1.43 -2.19 -14.86
N SER A 100 1.43 -2.74 -13.64
CA SER A 100 1.87 -4.12 -13.39
C SER A 100 1.01 -5.15 -14.12
N HIS A 101 -0.30 -4.91 -14.25
CA HIS A 101 -1.18 -5.78 -15.04
C HIS A 101 -0.85 -5.77 -16.52
N LEU A 102 -0.48 -4.62 -17.07
CA LEU A 102 -0.03 -4.53 -18.47
C LEU A 102 1.29 -5.28 -18.66
N ALA A 103 2.19 -5.24 -17.67
CA ALA A 103 3.40 -6.05 -17.68
C ALA A 103 3.09 -7.56 -17.72
N VAL A 104 2.08 -8.04 -16.99
CA VAL A 104 1.63 -9.44 -17.09
C VAL A 104 0.95 -9.72 -18.43
N ALA A 105 0.05 -8.86 -18.89
CA ALA A 105 -0.63 -9.02 -20.18
C ALA A 105 0.39 -9.12 -21.33
N SER A 106 1.45 -8.33 -21.28
CA SER A 106 2.52 -8.32 -22.30
C SER A 106 3.32 -9.62 -22.40
N GLN A 107 3.28 -10.46 -21.36
CA GLN A 107 3.91 -11.78 -21.32
C GLN A 107 2.97 -12.90 -21.82
N SER A 108 1.69 -12.60 -22.08
CA SER A 108 0.72 -13.57 -22.56
C SER A 108 1.04 -14.05 -23.98
N VAL A 109 0.66 -15.29 -24.29
CA VAL A 109 0.72 -15.84 -25.66
C VAL A 109 -0.43 -15.35 -26.56
N ALA A 110 -1.14 -14.30 -26.14
CA ALA A 110 -2.27 -13.73 -26.88
C ALA A 110 -1.86 -13.20 -28.25
N VAL A 111 -2.67 -13.53 -29.26
CA VAL A 111 -2.48 -13.08 -30.64
C VAL A 111 -3.12 -11.70 -30.88
N PRO A 112 -2.78 -10.99 -31.96
CA PRO A 112 -3.36 -9.68 -32.27
C PRO A 112 -4.90 -9.65 -32.20
N GLY A 113 -5.45 -8.64 -31.53
CA GLY A 113 -6.89 -8.45 -31.32
C GLY A 113 -7.51 -9.27 -30.18
N GLN A 114 -6.80 -10.27 -29.63
CA GLN A 114 -7.27 -11.12 -28.55
C GLN A 114 -7.29 -10.36 -27.21
N VAL A 115 -8.26 -10.70 -26.36
CA VAL A 115 -8.41 -10.09 -25.02
C VAL A 115 -7.63 -10.91 -24.00
N VAL A 116 -6.95 -10.19 -23.10
CA VAL A 116 -6.25 -10.73 -21.94
C VAL A 116 -6.82 -10.10 -20.68
N VAL A 117 -7.32 -10.92 -19.77
CA VAL A 117 -7.77 -10.51 -18.43
C VAL A 117 -6.72 -10.91 -17.41
N VAL A 118 -6.20 -9.93 -16.70
CA VAL A 118 -5.15 -10.13 -15.71
C VAL A 118 -5.75 -9.98 -14.31
N ALA A 119 -5.57 -11.00 -13.47
CA ALA A 119 -5.95 -10.95 -12.06
C ALA A 119 -4.70 -11.22 -11.19
N LEU A 120 -4.33 -10.23 -10.37
CA LEU A 120 -3.23 -10.34 -9.41
C LEU A 120 -3.78 -10.45 -7.99
N ASP A 121 -3.18 -11.30 -7.17
CA ASP A 121 -3.63 -11.54 -5.80
C ASP A 121 -3.49 -10.25 -4.97
N ALA A 122 -4.62 -9.65 -4.58
CA ALA A 122 -4.64 -8.45 -3.76
C ALA A 122 -4.63 -8.79 -2.25
N ARG A 123 -4.62 -10.07 -1.90
CA ARG A 123 -4.91 -10.63 -0.57
C ARG A 123 -6.36 -10.47 -0.17
N MET A 124 -6.72 -11.23 0.86
CA MET A 124 -7.99 -11.11 1.55
C MET A 124 -9.20 -11.44 0.67
N GLU A 125 -9.07 -12.48 -0.17
CA GLU A 125 -10.12 -12.92 -1.09
C GLU A 125 -10.50 -11.88 -2.14
N GLU A 126 -9.64 -10.90 -2.39
CA GLU A 126 -9.79 -9.90 -3.42
C GLU A 126 -8.67 -10.01 -4.45
N VAL A 127 -8.94 -9.51 -5.65
CA VAL A 127 -7.99 -9.46 -6.76
C VAL A 127 -7.90 -8.05 -7.30
N TYR A 128 -6.70 -7.67 -7.74
CA TYR A 128 -6.54 -6.56 -8.66
C TYR A 128 -6.82 -7.09 -10.06
N LEU A 129 -7.85 -6.57 -10.72
CA LEU A 129 -8.32 -7.05 -12.01
C LEU A 129 -8.14 -5.96 -13.07
N ALA A 130 -7.68 -6.32 -14.26
CA ALA A 130 -7.64 -5.45 -15.43
C ALA A 130 -7.85 -6.26 -16.71
N ALA A 131 -8.27 -5.60 -17.79
CA ALA A 131 -8.46 -6.23 -19.09
C ALA A 131 -7.82 -5.40 -20.20
N TYR A 132 -7.13 -6.08 -21.11
CA TYR A 132 -6.43 -5.47 -22.23
C TYR A 132 -6.75 -6.22 -23.52
N ARG A 133 -6.70 -5.52 -24.64
CA ARG A 133 -6.70 -6.13 -25.98
C ARG A 133 -5.31 -6.02 -26.58
N ARG A 134 -4.78 -7.13 -27.09
CA ARG A 134 -3.53 -7.12 -27.86
C ARG A 134 -3.74 -6.27 -29.12
N GLY A 135 -2.80 -5.37 -29.39
CA GLY A 135 -2.83 -4.52 -30.59
C GLY A 135 -2.92 -5.35 -31.88
N ALA A 136 -3.46 -4.75 -32.95
CA ALA A 136 -3.70 -5.43 -34.23
C ALA A 136 -2.42 -5.85 -35.00
N ALA A 137 -1.26 -5.37 -34.56
CA ALA A 137 0.06 -5.78 -35.02
C ALA A 137 0.98 -5.95 -33.80
N GLU A 138 2.11 -6.63 -33.98
CA GLU A 138 3.03 -6.94 -32.87
C GLU A 138 3.55 -5.67 -32.17
N GLU A 139 3.85 -4.63 -32.94
CA GLU A 139 4.32 -3.32 -32.46
C GLU A 139 3.18 -2.37 -32.05
N ALA A 140 1.92 -2.73 -32.34
CA ALA A 140 0.78 -1.89 -31.98
C ALA A 140 0.62 -1.83 -30.45
N PRO A 141 0.27 -0.66 -29.90
CA PRO A 141 0.06 -0.52 -28.46
C PRO A 141 -1.09 -1.43 -28.01
N TRP A 142 -0.99 -1.90 -26.77
CA TRP A 142 -2.09 -2.56 -26.10
C TRP A 142 -3.23 -1.56 -25.87
N GLN A 143 -4.46 -2.01 -26.08
CA GLN A 143 -5.64 -1.21 -25.74
C GLN A 143 -6.11 -1.61 -24.34
N THR A 144 -6.19 -0.66 -23.42
CA THR A 144 -6.84 -0.88 -22.13
C THR A 144 -8.36 -0.95 -22.33
N LEU A 145 -8.97 -2.08 -21.96
CA LEU A 145 -10.42 -2.27 -21.96
C LEU A 145 -11.02 -1.96 -20.59
N VAL A 146 -10.30 -2.35 -19.53
CA VAL A 146 -10.66 -2.11 -18.13
C VAL A 146 -9.39 -1.72 -17.39
N GLU A 147 -9.36 -0.50 -16.87
CA GLU A 147 -8.30 -0.03 -15.96
C GLU A 147 -8.24 -0.90 -14.69
N PRO A 148 -7.08 -1.02 -14.03
CA PRO A 148 -6.96 -1.82 -12.82
C PRO A 148 -7.97 -1.42 -11.74
N LEU A 149 -8.76 -2.39 -11.28
CA LEU A 149 -9.76 -2.25 -10.22
C LEU A 149 -9.56 -3.31 -9.13
N LEU A 150 -10.15 -3.09 -7.95
CA LEU A 150 -10.20 -4.08 -6.88
C LEU A 150 -11.59 -4.73 -6.85
N THR A 151 -11.65 -6.06 -6.80
CA THR A 151 -12.91 -6.80 -6.69
C THR A 151 -12.72 -8.10 -5.92
N PRO A 152 -13.77 -8.63 -5.24
CA PRO A 152 -13.73 -9.97 -4.67
C PRO A 152 -13.41 -11.04 -5.72
N ALA A 153 -12.59 -12.03 -5.36
CA ALA A 153 -12.20 -13.13 -6.23
C ALA A 153 -13.41 -13.95 -6.71
N ALA A 154 -14.36 -14.22 -5.81
CA ALA A 154 -15.60 -14.93 -6.13
C ALA A 154 -16.50 -14.22 -7.16
N ALA A 155 -16.36 -12.90 -7.33
CA ALA A 155 -17.14 -12.15 -8.31
C ALA A 155 -16.54 -12.19 -9.72
N VAL A 156 -15.28 -12.61 -9.87
CA VAL A 156 -14.54 -12.55 -11.14
C VAL A 156 -15.17 -13.41 -12.24
N PRO A 157 -15.59 -14.67 -12.00
CA PRO A 157 -16.17 -15.49 -13.07
C PRO A 157 -17.44 -14.88 -13.68
N ASP A 158 -18.38 -14.43 -12.85
CA ASP A 158 -19.64 -13.83 -13.30
C ASP A 158 -19.38 -12.49 -14.00
N TRP A 159 -18.48 -11.68 -13.44
CA TRP A 159 -18.04 -10.44 -14.08
C TRP A 159 -17.44 -10.72 -15.47
N LEU A 160 -16.59 -11.74 -15.60
CA LEU A 160 -15.94 -12.07 -16.86
C LEU A 160 -16.97 -12.47 -17.91
N VAL A 161 -17.93 -13.34 -17.57
CA VAL A 161 -19.04 -13.74 -18.45
C VAL A 161 -19.86 -12.52 -18.89
N ALA A 162 -20.15 -11.59 -17.98
CA ALA A 162 -20.90 -10.37 -18.30
C ALA A 162 -20.14 -9.43 -19.26
N MET A 163 -18.80 -9.45 -19.24
CA MET A 163 -17.96 -8.60 -20.09
C MET A 163 -17.73 -9.16 -21.50
N LEU A 164 -17.84 -10.46 -21.73
CA LEU A 164 -17.57 -11.09 -23.03
C LEU A 164 -18.32 -10.42 -24.20
N PRO A 165 -19.63 -10.13 -24.12
CA PRO A 165 -20.36 -9.50 -25.22
C PRO A 165 -19.85 -8.08 -25.52
N ALA A 166 -19.50 -7.31 -24.49
CA ALA A 166 -18.97 -5.96 -24.64
C ALA A 166 -17.60 -5.95 -25.35
N TRP A 167 -16.87 -7.07 -25.30
CA TRP A 167 -15.61 -7.26 -26.00
C TRP A 167 -15.76 -7.94 -27.36
N GLY A 168 -16.99 -8.24 -27.78
CA GLY A 168 -17.29 -8.96 -29.02
C GLY A 168 -16.81 -10.40 -29.01
N VAL A 169 -16.76 -11.04 -27.83
CA VAL A 169 -16.37 -12.45 -27.69
C VAL A 169 -17.61 -13.32 -27.60
N ASP A 170 -17.70 -14.28 -28.52
CA ASP A 170 -18.74 -15.30 -28.58
C ASP A 170 -18.15 -16.70 -28.83
N ALA A 171 -19.00 -17.70 -29.06
CA ALA A 171 -18.59 -19.09 -29.30
C ALA A 171 -17.79 -19.31 -30.60
N THR A 172 -17.74 -18.33 -31.50
CA THR A 172 -16.98 -18.37 -32.75
C THR A 172 -15.68 -17.56 -32.68
N SER A 173 -15.51 -16.79 -31.61
CA SER A 173 -14.36 -15.94 -31.36
C SER A 173 -13.18 -16.73 -30.78
N LEU A 174 -11.98 -16.16 -30.84
CA LEU A 174 -10.87 -16.67 -30.04
C LEU A 174 -11.20 -16.55 -28.54
N PRO A 175 -10.80 -17.53 -27.71
CA PRO A 175 -11.06 -17.48 -26.28
C PRO A 175 -10.31 -16.30 -25.64
N VAL A 176 -10.88 -15.75 -24.56
CA VAL A 176 -10.19 -14.78 -23.72
C VAL A 176 -9.04 -15.47 -22.99
N ARG A 177 -7.86 -14.87 -23.01
CA ARG A 177 -6.74 -15.34 -22.19
C ARG A 177 -6.89 -14.79 -20.78
N VAL A 178 -6.67 -15.61 -19.77
CA VAL A 178 -6.63 -15.15 -18.38
C VAL A 178 -5.28 -15.45 -17.76
N ALA A 179 -4.68 -14.42 -17.16
CA ALA A 179 -3.31 -14.43 -16.65
C ALA A 179 -3.27 -13.86 -15.22
N GLY A 180 -2.14 -14.09 -14.54
CA GLY A 180 -1.89 -13.63 -13.18
C GLY A 180 -2.04 -14.72 -12.11
N ASP A 181 -1.41 -14.48 -10.97
CA ASP A 181 -1.30 -15.42 -9.84
C ASP A 181 -2.60 -15.60 -9.05
N ALA A 182 -3.53 -14.65 -9.10
CA ALA A 182 -4.80 -14.74 -8.38
C ALA A 182 -5.63 -15.96 -8.78
N TRP A 183 -5.61 -16.31 -10.06
CA TRP A 183 -6.35 -17.45 -10.56
C TRP A 183 -5.82 -18.78 -10.01
N GLU A 184 -4.56 -18.84 -9.54
CA GLU A 184 -4.01 -20.00 -8.83
C GLU A 184 -4.33 -19.90 -7.33
N ALA A 185 -4.10 -18.72 -6.74
CA ALA A 185 -4.35 -18.44 -5.32
C ALA A 185 -5.83 -18.70 -4.93
N TYR A 186 -6.76 -18.40 -5.83
CA TYR A 186 -8.21 -18.51 -5.63
C TYR A 186 -8.87 -19.51 -6.58
N ALA A 187 -8.16 -20.56 -7.02
CA ALA A 187 -8.67 -21.53 -7.99
C ALA A 187 -10.03 -22.17 -7.58
N GLY A 188 -10.32 -22.28 -6.29
CA GLY A 188 -11.61 -22.76 -5.77
C GLY A 188 -12.77 -21.79 -5.90
N GLN A 189 -12.51 -20.48 -6.05
CA GLN A 189 -13.53 -19.43 -6.20
C GLN A 189 -13.59 -18.90 -7.64
N MET A 190 -12.47 -18.93 -8.36
CA MET A 190 -12.31 -18.37 -9.70
C MET A 190 -12.35 -19.46 -10.77
N ALA A 191 -13.50 -20.13 -10.90
CA ALA A 191 -13.72 -21.11 -11.96
C ALA A 191 -13.61 -20.44 -13.34
N LEU A 192 -12.91 -21.10 -14.27
CA LEU A 192 -12.70 -20.59 -15.62
C LEU A 192 -13.99 -20.72 -16.45
N PRO A 193 -14.53 -19.62 -17.02
CA PRO A 193 -15.63 -19.72 -17.97
C PRO A 193 -15.25 -20.46 -19.25
N ALA A 194 -16.22 -21.04 -19.97
CA ALA A 194 -15.98 -21.88 -21.15
C ALA A 194 -15.24 -21.17 -22.31
N LEU A 195 -15.37 -19.85 -22.42
CA LEU A 195 -14.72 -19.02 -23.45
C LEU A 195 -13.39 -18.42 -22.96
N CYS A 196 -12.79 -19.01 -21.93
CA CYS A 196 -11.56 -18.51 -21.31
C CYS A 196 -10.49 -19.61 -21.26
N GLU A 197 -9.24 -19.21 -21.50
CA GLU A 197 -8.07 -20.08 -21.44
C GLU A 197 -7.01 -19.53 -20.52
N ARG A 198 -6.36 -20.43 -19.79
CA ARG A 198 -5.27 -20.07 -18.88
C ARG A 198 -3.98 -19.74 -19.60
N ASP A 199 -3.38 -18.65 -19.17
CA ASP A 199 -2.05 -18.22 -19.58
C ASP A 199 -1.00 -18.58 -18.53
N PRO A 200 0.22 -18.99 -18.94
CA PRO A 200 1.32 -19.25 -18.02
C PRO A 200 1.90 -17.99 -17.36
N ALA A 201 1.59 -16.78 -17.84
CA ALA A 201 2.08 -15.55 -17.23
C ALA A 201 1.41 -15.31 -15.86
N LEU A 202 2.20 -15.41 -14.78
CA LEU A 202 1.66 -15.31 -13.41
C LEU A 202 1.92 -13.95 -12.74
N ARG A 203 3.06 -13.31 -13.01
CA ARG A 203 3.52 -12.15 -12.24
C ARG A 203 4.16 -11.11 -13.15
N PRO A 204 4.17 -9.82 -12.76
CA PRO A 204 4.88 -8.79 -13.52
C PRO A 204 6.39 -9.07 -13.45
N GLY A 205 7.07 -8.90 -14.59
CA GLY A 205 8.51 -9.13 -14.75
C GLY A 205 9.23 -7.82 -15.13
N ALA A 206 10.46 -7.64 -14.65
CA ALA A 206 11.23 -6.44 -14.95
C ALA A 206 11.61 -6.35 -16.44
N ASP A 207 11.73 -7.49 -17.13
CA ASP A 207 11.92 -7.57 -18.57
C ASP A 207 10.69 -7.06 -19.35
N ALA A 208 9.49 -7.41 -18.91
CA ALA A 208 8.24 -6.89 -19.45
C ALA A 208 8.12 -5.38 -19.23
N VAL A 209 8.44 -4.90 -18.01
CA VAL A 209 8.50 -3.47 -17.67
C VAL A 209 9.51 -2.75 -18.58
N ALA A 210 10.67 -3.34 -18.85
CA ALA A 210 11.67 -2.74 -19.74
C ALA A 210 11.18 -2.59 -21.18
N ARG A 211 10.53 -3.62 -21.73
CA ARG A 211 9.99 -3.60 -23.10
C ARG A 211 8.85 -2.60 -23.25
N LEU A 212 7.92 -2.58 -22.29
CA LEU A 212 6.84 -1.59 -22.27
C LEU A 212 7.37 -0.18 -22.07
N GLY A 213 8.38 0.00 -21.21
CA GLY A 213 9.10 1.26 -21.04
C GLY A 213 9.76 1.74 -22.32
N LEU A 214 10.43 0.86 -23.08
CA LEU A 214 10.99 1.21 -24.39
C LEU A 214 9.90 1.67 -25.37
N ALA A 215 8.76 0.96 -25.42
CA ALA A 215 7.66 1.33 -26.29
C ALA A 215 7.08 2.71 -25.92
N ALA A 216 6.91 2.99 -24.62
CA ALA A 216 6.46 4.29 -24.12
C ALA A 216 7.48 5.41 -24.38
N TRP A 217 8.78 5.12 -24.26
CA TRP A 217 9.86 6.03 -24.64
C TRP A 217 9.77 6.44 -26.11
N GLN A 218 9.60 5.48 -27.01
CA GLN A 218 9.47 5.73 -28.45
C GLN A 218 8.25 6.59 -28.80
N ARG A 219 7.20 6.56 -27.97
CA ARG A 219 6.01 7.40 -28.09
C ARG A 219 6.13 8.76 -27.37
N GLY A 220 7.23 9.01 -26.66
CA GLY A 220 7.42 10.25 -25.90
C GLY A 220 6.57 10.33 -24.62
N GLU A 221 6.13 9.21 -24.07
CA GLU A 221 5.24 9.11 -22.89
C GLU A 221 6.02 9.14 -21.56
N THR A 222 7.16 9.83 -21.52
CA THR A 222 7.96 9.98 -20.32
C THR A 222 7.35 10.98 -19.36
N VAL A 223 7.54 10.79 -18.05
CA VAL A 223 7.21 11.78 -17.02
C VAL A 223 8.46 12.26 -16.27
N PRO A 224 8.43 13.43 -15.62
CA PRO A 224 9.48 13.86 -14.71
C PRO A 224 9.62 12.95 -13.49
N ALA A 225 10.81 12.88 -12.91
CA ALA A 225 11.10 12.03 -11.75
C ALA A 225 10.17 12.31 -10.56
N GLU A 226 9.83 13.57 -10.29
CA GLU A 226 8.92 13.98 -9.22
C GLU A 226 7.46 13.56 -9.42
N GLN A 227 7.09 13.17 -10.65
CA GLN A 227 5.76 12.67 -11.00
C GLN A 227 5.66 11.14 -10.97
N ALA A 228 6.77 10.41 -10.77
CA ALA A 228 6.70 8.99 -10.48
C ALA A 228 5.89 8.77 -9.20
N ALA A 229 4.77 8.07 -9.29
CA ALA A 229 3.92 7.74 -8.15
C ALA A 229 3.37 6.33 -8.30
N PRO A 230 3.20 5.56 -7.20
CA PRO A 230 2.52 4.27 -7.26
C PRO A 230 1.05 4.40 -7.69
N LEU A 231 0.55 3.41 -8.42
CA LEU A 231 -0.86 3.26 -8.76
C LEU A 231 -1.55 2.48 -7.65
N TYR A 232 -2.22 3.20 -6.76
CA TYR A 232 -3.02 2.63 -5.68
C TYR A 232 -4.47 2.45 -6.14
N VAL A 233 -4.94 1.19 -6.11
CA VAL A 233 -6.32 0.82 -6.49
C VAL A 233 -7.14 0.34 -5.30
N ARG A 234 -6.46 -0.07 -4.23
CA ARG A 234 -7.10 -0.40 -2.95
C ARG A 234 -7.15 0.85 -2.09
N ASP A 235 -8.33 1.47 -2.02
CA ASP A 235 -8.59 2.59 -1.12
C ASP A 235 -8.52 2.16 0.36
N LYS A 236 -8.82 0.88 0.64
CA LYS A 236 -8.87 0.30 1.99
C LYS A 236 -7.92 -0.90 2.14
N VAL A 237 -6.67 -0.63 2.55
CA VAL A 237 -5.59 -1.62 2.73
C VAL A 237 -5.70 -2.48 4.00
N ALA A 238 -6.76 -2.31 4.81
CA ALA A 238 -6.99 -3.08 6.03
C ALA A 238 -8.50 -3.24 6.32
N PHE A 239 -8.93 -4.48 6.59
CA PHE A 239 -10.28 -4.78 7.11
C PHE A 239 -10.41 -4.35 8.57
N THR A 240 -11.62 -3.97 8.95
CA THR A 240 -12.03 -3.66 10.31
C THR A 240 -12.11 -4.93 11.17
N THR A 241 -12.20 -4.78 12.49
CA THR A 241 -12.29 -5.94 13.40
C THR A 241 -13.58 -6.74 13.16
N ALA A 242 -14.69 -6.07 12.79
CA ALA A 242 -15.96 -6.70 12.46
C ALA A 242 -15.91 -7.47 11.12
N GLU A 243 -15.34 -6.86 10.07
CA GLU A 243 -15.18 -7.52 8.77
C GLU A 243 -14.25 -8.75 8.86
N ARG A 244 -13.20 -8.71 9.72
CA ARG A 244 -12.36 -9.89 10.00
C ARG A 244 -13.07 -10.97 10.81
N ALA A 245 -13.98 -10.61 11.71
CA ALA A 245 -14.82 -11.54 12.46
C ALA A 245 -15.85 -12.25 11.56
N GLU A 246 -16.20 -11.63 10.43
CA GLU A 246 -17.04 -12.18 9.36
C GLU A 246 -16.24 -12.93 8.29
N GLY A 247 -14.91 -13.05 8.46
CA GLY A 247 -14.03 -13.85 7.58
C GLY A 247 -13.23 -13.05 6.56
N ALA A 248 -13.37 -11.73 6.48
CA ALA A 248 -12.62 -10.92 5.51
C ALA A 248 -11.15 -10.72 5.97
N GLY A 249 -10.21 -11.22 5.16
CA GLY A 249 -8.77 -11.08 5.40
C GLY A 249 -8.12 -12.24 6.13
N GLY A 250 -7.26 -12.98 5.41
CA GLY A 250 -6.53 -14.13 5.94
C GLY A 250 -5.03 -13.88 6.07
N ASN A 251 -4.51 -13.94 7.30
CA ASN A 251 -3.16 -14.44 7.59
C ASN A 251 -3.32 -15.63 8.56
N PRO A 252 -3.04 -16.88 8.13
CA PRO A 252 -3.20 -18.08 8.96
C PRO A 252 -2.35 -18.08 10.25
N ARG A 253 -1.35 -17.20 10.37
CA ARG A 253 -0.51 -17.05 11.57
C ARG A 253 -1.00 -15.98 12.55
N ALA A 254 -1.92 -15.12 12.15
CA ALA A 254 -2.49 -14.09 13.02
C ALA A 254 -3.78 -14.59 13.65
N GLN A 255 -3.69 -15.51 14.63
CA GLN A 255 -4.79 -15.68 15.57
C GLN A 255 -4.83 -14.43 16.47
N LEU A 256 -5.77 -13.54 16.19
CA LEU A 256 -6.19 -12.53 17.16
C LEU A 256 -7.40 -13.06 17.94
N PRO A 257 -7.50 -12.77 19.24
CA PRO A 257 -8.62 -13.24 20.06
C PRO A 257 -9.94 -12.70 19.52
N GLY A 258 -11.03 -13.46 19.70
CA GLY A 258 -12.39 -13.01 19.42
C GLY A 258 -12.78 -11.77 20.24
N PRO A 259 -14.01 -11.25 20.08
CA PRO A 259 -14.50 -10.01 20.71
C PRO A 259 -14.77 -10.18 22.22
N ALA A 260 -13.80 -10.73 22.95
CA ALA A 260 -13.77 -10.75 24.39
C ALA A 260 -13.12 -9.45 24.86
N ALA A 261 -13.97 -8.62 25.47
CA ALA A 261 -13.70 -7.54 26.41
C ALA A 261 -12.22 -7.16 26.63
N ALA A 262 -11.95 -5.88 26.38
CA ALA A 262 -10.99 -5.05 27.10
C ALA A 262 -10.59 -5.61 28.48
N ALA A 263 -9.58 -6.48 28.51
CA ALA A 263 -8.88 -6.77 29.75
C ALA A 263 -8.04 -5.53 30.09
N PRO A 264 -7.94 -5.13 31.36
CA PRO A 264 -7.08 -4.03 31.76
C PRO A 264 -5.63 -4.35 31.34
N VAL A 265 -5.10 -3.56 30.40
CA VAL A 265 -3.72 -3.70 29.96
C VAL A 265 -2.85 -2.87 30.90
N SER A 266 -1.83 -3.51 31.50
CA SER A 266 -0.86 -2.80 32.34
C SER A 266 -0.05 -1.85 31.46
N THR A 267 -0.14 -0.55 31.72
CA THR A 267 0.57 0.52 31.01
C THR A 267 2.06 0.62 31.37
N GLY A 268 2.63 -0.44 31.98
CA GLY A 268 3.99 -0.43 32.50
C GLY A 268 4.17 0.60 33.61
N SER A 269 5.06 1.57 33.42
CA SER A 269 5.42 2.59 34.43
C SER A 269 4.50 3.80 34.48
N ALA A 270 3.59 3.97 33.51
CA ALA A 270 2.68 5.12 33.46
C ALA A 270 1.43 4.85 34.30
N ALA A 271 1.44 5.26 35.57
CA ALA A 271 0.27 5.17 36.43
C ALA A 271 -0.88 6.06 35.91
N LEU A 272 -2.11 5.55 35.98
CA LEU A 272 -3.32 6.32 35.74
C LEU A 272 -3.37 7.47 36.77
N PRO A 273 -3.46 8.74 36.34
CA PRO A 273 -3.52 9.86 37.28
C PRO A 273 -4.72 9.76 38.24
N ALA A 274 -4.54 10.21 39.48
CA ALA A 274 -5.57 10.11 40.51
C ALA A 274 -6.87 10.81 40.09
N GLY A 275 -8.02 10.16 40.34
CA GLY A 275 -9.33 10.68 39.97
C GLY A 275 -9.66 10.56 38.47
N MET A 276 -8.83 9.85 37.68
CA MET A 276 -9.13 9.54 36.28
C MET A 276 -9.57 8.09 36.11
N THR A 277 -10.40 7.84 35.10
CA THR A 277 -10.77 6.50 34.63
C THR A 277 -10.57 6.42 33.11
N LEU A 278 -10.12 5.27 32.62
CA LEU A 278 -10.00 5.01 31.18
C LEU A 278 -11.01 3.94 30.80
N SER A 279 -11.84 4.21 29.79
CA SER A 279 -12.85 3.28 29.29
C SER A 279 -12.87 3.25 27.77
N PRO A 280 -13.34 2.16 27.13
CA PRO A 280 -13.60 2.18 25.69
C PRO A 280 -14.53 3.33 25.30
N MET A 281 -14.29 3.92 24.14
CA MET A 281 -15.15 4.95 23.56
C MET A 281 -16.44 4.31 23.04
N THR A 282 -17.56 4.95 23.32
CA THR A 282 -18.88 4.54 22.85
C THR A 282 -19.51 5.62 21.97
N ARG A 283 -20.66 5.34 21.37
CA ARG A 283 -21.39 6.35 20.57
C ARG A 283 -21.85 7.54 21.42
N GLU A 284 -22.10 7.34 22.71
CA GLU A 284 -22.50 8.41 23.64
C GLU A 284 -21.37 9.42 23.87
N ASP A 285 -20.14 9.05 23.54
CA ASP A 285 -18.96 9.90 23.75
C ASP A 285 -18.65 10.83 22.60
N ILE A 286 -19.28 10.64 21.44
CA ILE A 286 -18.92 11.33 20.20
C ILE A 286 -18.96 12.85 20.38
N ASP A 287 -20.00 13.39 21.03
CA ASP A 287 -20.13 14.83 21.20
C ASP A 287 -19.03 15.41 22.11
N ALA A 288 -18.71 14.71 23.20
CA ALA A 288 -17.66 15.12 24.14
C ALA A 288 -16.26 15.03 23.51
N VAL A 289 -16.00 13.96 22.76
CA VAL A 289 -14.74 13.74 22.03
C VAL A 289 -14.57 14.75 20.90
N LEU A 290 -15.64 15.02 20.14
CA LEU A 290 -15.65 16.01 19.07
C LEU A 290 -15.38 17.42 19.61
N ALA A 291 -15.90 17.77 20.78
CA ALA A 291 -15.60 19.04 21.44
C ALA A 291 -14.10 19.18 21.78
N ILE A 292 -13.46 18.12 22.28
CA ILE A 292 -12.02 18.09 22.53
C ILE A 292 -11.24 18.21 21.21
N GLU A 293 -11.60 17.42 20.21
CA GLU A 293 -10.93 17.37 18.91
C GLU A 293 -10.98 18.73 18.20
N THR A 294 -12.16 19.36 18.14
CA THR A 294 -12.38 20.69 17.55
C THR A 294 -11.59 21.77 18.27
N ALA A 295 -11.45 21.66 19.59
CA ALA A 295 -10.67 22.61 20.36
C ALA A 295 -9.17 22.42 20.15
N VAL A 296 -8.67 21.22 19.87
CA VAL A 296 -7.23 20.93 19.85
C VAL A 296 -6.63 20.93 18.44
N GLN A 297 -7.38 20.48 17.43
CA GLN A 297 -6.86 20.32 16.07
C GLN A 297 -7.18 21.51 15.17
N ALA A 298 -6.24 21.87 14.30
CA ALA A 298 -6.46 22.86 13.25
C ALA A 298 -7.43 22.36 12.17
N PHE A 299 -7.49 21.05 11.95
CA PHE A 299 -8.39 20.36 11.01
C PHE A 299 -8.97 19.13 11.71
N PRO A 300 -10.01 19.31 12.55
CA PRO A 300 -10.54 18.26 13.40
C PRO A 300 -11.25 17.16 12.61
N TRP A 301 -11.24 15.94 13.16
CA TRP A 301 -12.16 14.90 12.71
C TRP A 301 -13.62 15.33 12.86
N THR A 302 -14.47 14.88 11.93
CA THR A 302 -15.91 15.10 12.02
C THR A 302 -16.58 14.05 12.90
N ALA A 303 -17.81 14.33 13.36
CA ALA A 303 -18.64 13.33 14.06
C ALA A 303 -18.77 12.02 13.26
N ARG A 304 -18.90 12.13 11.93
CA ARG A 304 -18.94 10.98 11.03
C ARG A 304 -17.65 10.16 11.09
N ASN A 305 -16.47 10.79 11.11
CA ASN A 305 -15.21 10.04 11.21
C ASN A 305 -15.10 9.25 12.52
N LEU A 306 -15.57 9.83 13.63
CA LEU A 306 -15.62 9.14 14.93
C LEU A 306 -16.60 7.96 14.90
N GLN A 307 -17.79 8.16 14.32
CA GLN A 307 -18.80 7.10 14.14
C GLN A 307 -18.27 5.95 13.28
N ASP A 308 -17.63 6.27 12.16
CA ASP A 308 -17.07 5.30 11.23
C ASP A 308 -15.95 4.49 11.90
N ALA A 309 -15.08 5.13 12.68
CA ALA A 309 -14.04 4.44 13.44
C ALA A 309 -14.60 3.47 14.50
N LEU A 310 -15.65 3.87 15.22
CA LEU A 310 -16.32 2.99 16.19
C LEU A 310 -17.02 1.83 15.49
N ALA A 311 -17.71 2.09 14.37
CA ALA A 311 -18.35 1.05 13.57
C ALA A 311 -17.32 0.06 12.99
N ALA A 312 -16.12 0.56 12.65
CA ALA A 312 -14.97 -0.22 12.22
C ALA A 312 -14.27 -1.01 13.35
N GLY A 313 -14.76 -0.94 14.59
CA GLY A 313 -14.12 -1.63 15.72
C GLY A 313 -12.67 -1.22 15.93
N TYR A 314 -12.33 0.02 15.60
CA TYR A 314 -11.02 0.58 15.89
C TYR A 314 -10.87 0.76 17.40
N PRO A 315 -9.73 0.37 18.00
CA PRO A 315 -9.43 0.67 19.38
C PRO A 315 -9.57 2.18 19.64
N ALA A 316 -10.59 2.53 20.41
CA ALA A 316 -10.91 3.90 20.77
C ALA A 316 -11.17 3.96 22.26
N TRP A 317 -10.51 4.89 22.94
CA TRP A 317 -10.52 4.98 24.39
C TRP A 317 -10.69 6.42 24.84
N VAL A 318 -11.45 6.61 25.92
CA VAL A 318 -11.72 7.92 26.53
C VAL A 318 -11.21 7.90 27.96
N LEU A 319 -10.42 8.92 28.31
CA LEU A 319 -9.99 9.23 29.66
C LEU A 319 -10.98 10.22 30.27
N ARG A 320 -11.48 9.92 31.46
CA ARG A 320 -12.50 10.69 32.16
C ARG A 320 -12.06 11.11 33.54
N GLU A 321 -12.56 12.25 33.96
CA GLU A 321 -12.50 12.70 35.35
C GLU A 321 -13.52 11.94 36.21
N ALA A 322 -13.39 11.99 37.53
CA ALA A 322 -14.31 11.33 38.48
C ALA A 322 -15.79 11.71 38.28
N GLY A 323 -16.07 12.89 37.69
CA GLY A 323 -17.41 13.34 37.33
C GLY A 323 -17.93 12.85 35.97
N GLY A 324 -17.19 11.98 35.27
CA GLY A 324 -17.56 11.41 33.96
C GLY A 324 -17.18 12.25 32.74
N ALA A 325 -16.76 13.50 32.94
CA ALA A 325 -16.35 14.40 31.86
C ALA A 325 -15.10 13.88 31.12
N ALA A 326 -15.12 13.91 29.80
CA ALA A 326 -13.99 13.49 28.97
C ALA A 326 -12.83 14.51 29.10
N ALA A 327 -11.65 14.00 29.46
CA ALA A 327 -10.41 14.76 29.60
C ALA A 327 -9.45 14.52 28.43
N GLY A 328 -9.55 13.37 27.76
CA GLY A 328 -8.76 13.06 26.57
C GLY A 328 -9.18 11.75 25.94
N PHE A 329 -8.67 11.46 24.75
CA PHE A 329 -8.99 10.24 24.02
C PHE A 329 -7.86 9.87 23.06
N TYR A 330 -7.90 8.63 22.58
CA TYR A 330 -7.19 8.25 21.38
C TYR A 330 -8.00 7.26 20.54
N ILE A 331 -7.70 7.21 19.25
CA ILE A 331 -8.18 6.20 18.31
C ILE A 331 -6.99 5.65 17.55
N ALA A 332 -6.89 4.33 17.48
CA ALA A 332 -5.85 3.61 16.74
C ALA A 332 -6.47 2.58 15.80
N MET A 333 -5.72 2.18 14.79
CA MET A 333 -6.06 1.12 13.85
C MET A 333 -4.93 0.10 13.85
N HIS A 334 -5.23 -1.20 13.95
CA HIS A 334 -4.21 -2.24 13.87
C HIS A 334 -3.90 -2.62 12.41
N ALA A 335 -2.66 -2.41 12.02
CA ALA A 335 -2.06 -2.93 10.79
C ALA A 335 -1.31 -4.25 11.09
N PRO A 336 -0.83 -4.99 10.07
CA PRO A 336 -0.21 -6.31 10.27
C PRO A 336 0.93 -6.33 11.28
N ASP A 337 1.82 -5.33 11.23
CA ASP A 337 3.06 -5.32 12.02
C ASP A 337 3.09 -4.20 13.07
N VAL A 338 2.16 -3.23 12.99
CA VAL A 338 2.14 -2.03 13.85
C VAL A 338 0.72 -1.58 14.19
N ALA A 339 0.56 -0.90 15.34
CA ALA A 339 -0.63 -0.10 15.61
C ALA A 339 -0.47 1.30 15.03
N HIS A 340 -1.37 1.71 14.16
CA HIS A 340 -1.42 3.07 13.62
C HIS A 340 -2.27 3.97 14.53
N LEU A 341 -1.64 4.86 15.27
CA LEU A 341 -2.32 5.89 16.05
C LEU A 341 -2.88 6.97 15.10
N LEU A 342 -4.21 7.03 14.97
CA LEU A 342 -4.90 7.91 14.03
C LEU A 342 -5.13 9.31 14.61
N VAL A 343 -5.56 9.36 15.87
CA VAL A 343 -5.80 10.62 16.59
C VAL A 343 -5.58 10.41 18.09
N ILE A 344 -4.99 11.42 18.73
CA ILE A 344 -4.84 11.50 20.18
C ILE A 344 -5.01 12.97 20.59
N ALA A 345 -5.81 13.21 21.60
CA ALA A 345 -6.02 14.57 22.10
C ALA A 345 -6.34 14.58 23.60
N VAL A 346 -6.02 15.70 24.23
CA VAL A 346 -6.33 16.02 25.64
C VAL A 346 -6.94 17.42 25.66
N ARG A 347 -8.05 17.57 26.40
CA ARG A 347 -8.75 18.85 26.57
C ARG A 347 -7.78 19.93 27.05
N ARG A 348 -7.85 21.14 26.47
CA ARG A 348 -6.82 22.19 26.63
C ARG A 348 -6.52 22.54 28.10
N ASP A 349 -7.54 22.61 28.94
CA ASP A 349 -7.46 22.91 30.38
C ASP A 349 -6.87 21.75 31.21
N ALA A 350 -6.84 20.53 30.66
CA ALA A 350 -6.28 19.33 31.27
C ALA A 350 -4.88 18.96 30.72
N GLN A 351 -4.32 19.76 29.81
CA GLN A 351 -2.97 19.53 29.27
C GLN A 351 -1.87 19.84 30.31
N GLY A 352 -0.66 19.32 30.09
CA GLY A 352 0.47 19.53 31.00
C GLY A 352 0.50 18.64 32.25
N GLY A 353 -0.62 17.99 32.60
CA GLY A 353 -0.73 17.06 33.75
C GLY A 353 -0.34 15.60 33.47
N GLY A 354 0.28 15.30 32.33
CA GLY A 354 0.73 13.94 31.99
C GLY A 354 -0.32 13.01 31.33
N LEU A 355 -1.57 13.47 31.15
CA LEU A 355 -2.64 12.66 30.54
C LEU A 355 -2.30 12.14 29.13
N GLY A 356 -1.67 12.97 28.29
CA GLY A 356 -1.25 12.56 26.95
C GLY A 356 -0.18 11.45 26.97
N ARG A 357 0.74 11.49 27.94
CA ARG A 357 1.74 10.43 28.17
C ARG A 357 1.06 9.13 28.57
N TYR A 358 0.07 9.20 29.47
CA TYR A 358 -0.71 8.04 29.89
C TYR A 358 -1.47 7.40 28.71
N LEU A 359 -2.18 8.21 27.91
CA LEU A 359 -2.90 7.73 26.73
C LEU A 359 -1.96 7.06 25.70
N MET A 360 -0.80 7.64 25.46
CA MET A 360 0.22 7.03 24.58
C MET A 360 0.72 5.69 25.15
N ALA A 361 1.10 5.66 26.43
CA ALA A 361 1.55 4.43 27.08
C ALA A 361 0.48 3.33 27.06
N HIS A 362 -0.80 3.70 27.21
CA HIS A 362 -1.90 2.75 27.06
C HIS A 362 -2.03 2.23 25.62
N CYS A 363 -1.92 3.10 24.61
CA CYS A 363 -1.92 2.68 23.21
C CYS A 363 -0.77 1.71 22.90
N GLU A 364 0.44 2.00 23.39
CA GLU A 364 1.62 1.15 23.24
C GLU A 364 1.45 -0.21 23.93
N ALA A 365 0.96 -0.22 25.17
CA ALA A 365 0.72 -1.44 25.91
C ALA A 365 -0.37 -2.30 25.25
N ALA A 366 -1.46 -1.67 24.77
CA ALA A 366 -2.52 -2.35 24.04
C ALA A 366 -2.00 -2.99 22.74
N ALA A 367 -1.12 -2.30 22.01
CA ALA A 367 -0.47 -2.85 20.82
C ALA A 367 0.48 -4.01 21.15
N ALA A 368 1.29 -3.89 22.21
CA ALA A 368 2.19 -4.94 22.66
C ALA A 368 1.45 -6.20 23.12
N ALA A 369 0.32 -6.06 23.81
CA ALA A 369 -0.52 -7.19 24.24
C ALA A 369 -1.06 -8.01 23.05
N LEU A 370 -1.20 -7.37 21.88
CA LEU A 370 -1.60 -8.00 20.63
C LEU A 370 -0.41 -8.56 19.84
N GLY A 371 0.82 -8.43 20.35
CA GLY A 371 2.03 -8.91 19.67
C GLY A 371 2.50 -8.01 18.52
N LEU A 372 2.03 -6.76 18.45
CA LEU A 372 2.45 -5.82 17.41
C LEU A 372 3.86 -5.29 17.73
N GLU A 373 4.68 -5.12 16.69
CA GLU A 373 6.10 -4.76 16.81
C GLU A 373 6.34 -3.26 17.00
N GLY A 374 5.30 -2.42 16.86
CA GLY A 374 5.45 -0.98 16.95
C GLY A 374 4.15 -0.18 16.97
N VAL A 375 4.29 1.11 17.25
CA VAL A 375 3.25 2.12 17.02
C VAL A 375 3.73 3.09 15.93
N LEU A 376 2.88 3.39 14.96
CA LEU A 376 3.12 4.32 13.86
C LEU A 376 2.12 5.47 13.92
N LEU A 377 2.55 6.68 13.54
CA LEU A 377 1.68 7.85 13.45
C LEU A 377 2.17 8.84 12.38
N GLU A 378 1.28 9.73 11.95
CA GLU A 378 1.63 10.91 11.18
C GLU A 378 1.49 12.18 12.01
N VAL A 379 2.37 13.14 11.75
CA VAL A 379 2.29 14.48 12.36
C VAL A 379 2.66 15.56 11.35
N ARG A 380 1.94 16.68 11.40
CA ARG A 380 2.21 17.88 10.61
C ARG A 380 3.58 18.48 10.95
N PRO A 381 4.42 18.85 9.95
CA PRO A 381 5.62 19.65 10.15
C PRO A 381 5.39 20.94 10.95
N SER A 382 4.22 21.57 10.80
CA SER A 382 3.83 22.77 11.55
C SER A 382 3.46 22.51 13.01
N ASN A 383 3.15 21.27 13.40
CA ASN A 383 2.79 20.93 14.78
C ASN A 383 4.05 20.58 15.60
N GLU A 384 4.87 21.59 15.89
CA GLU A 384 6.12 21.40 16.62
C GLU A 384 5.92 20.85 18.03
N GLN A 385 4.81 21.21 18.69
CA GLN A 385 4.49 20.74 20.03
C GLN A 385 4.27 19.22 20.04
N ALA A 386 3.45 18.71 19.12
CA ALA A 386 3.23 17.27 18.98
C ALA A 386 4.50 16.53 18.58
N GLN A 387 5.32 17.09 17.69
CA GLN A 387 6.61 16.50 17.32
C GLN A 387 7.54 16.35 18.53
N ARG A 388 7.67 17.39 19.38
CA ARG A 388 8.47 17.32 20.62
C ARG A 388 7.88 16.32 21.62
N PHE A 389 6.56 16.24 21.70
CA PHE A 389 5.88 15.24 22.52
C PHE A 389 6.21 13.82 22.07
N TYR A 390 6.02 13.48 20.80
CA TYR A 390 6.31 12.15 20.26
C TYR A 390 7.78 11.77 20.36
N ALA A 391 8.70 12.71 20.09
CA ALA A 391 10.13 12.48 20.26
C ALA A 391 10.49 12.10 21.71
N ARG A 392 9.89 12.77 22.71
CA ARG A 392 10.06 12.41 24.14
C ARG A 392 9.45 11.07 24.52
N GLN A 393 8.48 10.58 23.75
CA GLN A 393 7.91 9.24 23.92
C GLN A 393 8.75 8.15 23.21
N GLY A 394 9.78 8.52 22.46
CA GLY A 394 10.70 7.60 21.78
C GLY A 394 10.38 7.32 20.32
N PHE A 395 9.45 8.06 19.72
CA PHE A 395 9.15 7.95 18.29
C PHE A 395 10.28 8.54 17.45
N LYS A 396 10.61 7.86 16.35
CA LYS A 396 11.60 8.30 15.35
C LYS A 396 10.93 8.51 14.00
N GLN A 397 11.37 9.51 13.25
CA GLN A 397 10.88 9.71 11.90
C GLN A 397 11.42 8.63 10.96
N ILE A 398 10.53 7.98 10.23
CA ILE A 398 10.85 6.92 9.26
C ILE A 398 10.49 7.31 7.82
N GLY A 399 9.76 8.41 7.63
CA GLY A 399 9.36 8.85 6.31
C GLY A 399 8.65 10.19 6.29
N LEU A 400 8.28 10.62 5.08
CA LEU A 400 7.55 11.85 4.80
C LEU A 400 6.49 11.57 3.73
N ARG A 401 5.23 11.92 3.98
CA ARG A 401 4.15 11.90 2.99
C ARG A 401 3.99 13.32 2.42
N ARG A 402 4.23 13.50 1.13
CA ARG A 402 4.10 14.83 0.51
C ARG A 402 2.64 15.23 0.32
N GLY A 403 2.31 16.48 0.64
CA GLY A 403 0.97 17.04 0.45
C GLY A 403 -0.15 16.27 1.15
N TYR A 404 0.13 15.64 2.30
CA TYR A 404 -0.81 14.74 2.97
C TYR A 404 -1.96 15.49 3.64
N TYR A 405 -1.66 16.54 4.40
CA TYR A 405 -2.66 17.26 5.17
C TYR A 405 -3.24 18.47 4.40
N PRO A 406 -4.53 18.81 4.60
CA PRO A 406 -5.06 20.11 4.20
C PRO A 406 -4.37 21.24 4.96
N ALA A 407 -4.11 22.36 4.29
CA ALA A 407 -3.56 23.58 4.85
C ALA A 407 -4.43 24.80 4.46
N ALA A 408 -4.14 25.97 5.03
CA ALA A 408 -4.89 27.20 4.75
C ALA A 408 -4.87 27.54 3.24
N HIS A 409 -5.90 28.25 2.80
CA HIS A 409 -6.06 28.72 1.41
C HIS A 409 -6.04 27.61 0.34
N GLY A 410 -6.51 26.41 0.69
CA GLY A 410 -6.56 25.27 -0.23
C GLY A 410 -5.20 24.62 -0.50
N GLY A 411 -4.16 25.03 0.23
CA GLY A 411 -2.84 24.41 0.17
C GLY A 411 -2.82 23.01 0.80
N ARG A 412 -1.73 22.29 0.59
CA ARG A 412 -1.44 21.03 1.29
C ARG A 412 -0.11 21.10 2.01
N GLU A 413 -0.03 20.39 3.12
CA GLU A 413 1.15 20.26 3.95
C GLU A 413 1.59 18.79 4.01
N ASP A 414 2.89 18.55 4.05
CA ASP A 414 3.44 17.21 4.22
C ASP A 414 3.05 16.61 5.58
N ALA A 415 3.29 15.31 5.75
CA ALA A 415 3.20 14.63 7.04
C ALA A 415 4.47 13.84 7.33
N ARG A 416 5.06 14.07 8.50
CA ARG A 416 6.17 13.24 9.00
C ARG A 416 5.58 11.94 9.53
N VAL A 417 6.06 10.81 8.99
CA VAL A 417 5.68 9.48 9.47
C VAL A 417 6.66 9.11 10.57
N LEU A 418 6.15 8.91 11.78
CA LEU A 418 6.93 8.52 12.95
C LEU A 418 6.57 7.10 13.38
N GLN A 419 7.56 6.34 13.85
CA GLN A 419 7.35 5.01 14.42
C GLN A 419 8.16 4.84 15.71
N LYS A 420 7.59 4.08 16.65
CA LYS A 420 8.26 3.59 17.85
C LYS A 420 8.15 2.06 17.88
N PRO A 421 9.28 1.33 17.83
CA PRO A 421 9.29 -0.11 18.07
C PRO A 421 8.88 -0.44 19.50
N LEU A 422 8.15 -1.53 19.69
CA LEU A 422 7.77 -2.09 20.98
C LEU A 422 8.64 -3.32 21.28
N ALA A 423 8.92 -3.58 22.55
CA ALA A 423 9.57 -4.82 22.94
C ALA A 423 8.56 -5.96 22.83
N VAL A 424 8.88 -6.98 22.03
CA VAL A 424 8.06 -8.20 21.91
C VAL A 424 8.08 -8.91 23.25
N VAL A 425 6.92 -9.06 23.89
CA VAL A 425 6.77 -9.93 25.06
C VAL A 425 6.72 -11.35 24.53
N GLU A 426 7.78 -12.14 24.74
CA GLU A 426 7.76 -13.58 24.47
C GLU A 426 6.58 -14.19 25.22
N ARG A 427 5.58 -14.72 24.48
CA ARG A 427 4.56 -15.57 25.08
C ARG A 427 5.25 -16.85 25.50
N GLN A 428 5.38 -17.09 26.81
CA GLN A 428 5.79 -18.40 27.30
C GLN A 428 4.81 -19.46 26.77
N PRO A 429 5.32 -20.63 26.34
CA PRO A 429 4.56 -21.62 25.58
C PRO A 429 3.38 -22.22 26.34
#